data_AF-A0A7X4CFG1-F1
#
_entry.id   AF-A0A7X4CFG1-F1
#
_cell.length_a   1.000
_cell.length_b   1.000
_cell.length_c   1.000
_cell.angle_alpha   90.00
_cell.angle_beta   90.00
_cell.angle_gamma   90.00
#
_symmetry.space_group_name_H-M   'P 1'
#
loop_
_entity.id
_entity.type
_entity.pdbx_description
1 polymer ?
#
loop_
_entity_poly.entity_id
_entity_poly.type
_entity_poly.pdbx_seq_one_letter_code
_entity_poly.pdbx_strand_id
1 'polypeptide(L)'
;MKSRKIFEDDHLGTVGKGPISNKGDGPISLTEKRLAIAIWNYEKLTLPCEHGFIRLPDYEFPLRATGYDKAIGEVDLLGLTDCGVLSVIELKYMKDNDPGDSPLFALVEALRYSAIIEANLDYIKTAMDRKRADNEVKGRWDGEIKFDKPRIMLIANRRWWEYWDDRNTNKKGKWKDLFFDLLVDIREELSIKTECYTIYDFSEKDIKWEGVHENKPVLLSDPDLQPWK
;
A
#
# COMPACT_ATOMS: atom_id res chain seq x y z
N MET A 1 18.49 -24.82 10.67
CA MET A 1 18.15 -23.47 11.18
C MET A 1 16.67 -23.49 11.52
N LYS A 2 16.27 -23.33 12.78
CA LYS A 2 14.85 -23.41 13.19
C LYS A 2 14.19 -22.05 12.94
N SER A 3 13.24 -22.01 12.01
CA SER A 3 12.33 -20.87 11.81
C SER A 3 11.56 -20.62 13.11
N ARG A 4 11.68 -19.40 13.67
CA ARG A 4 10.87 -18.95 14.81
C ARG A 4 9.52 -18.49 14.24
N LYS A 5 8.43 -18.94 14.87
CA LYS A 5 7.07 -18.40 14.69
C LYS A 5 7.11 -16.93 15.15
N ILE A 6 6.81 -16.00 14.24
CA ILE A 6 6.89 -14.54 14.44
C ILE A 6 5.52 -13.92 14.14
N PHE A 7 4.38 -14.59 14.29
CA PHE A 7 3.06 -13.91 14.19
C PHE A 7 2.05 -14.63 15.11
N GLU A 8 1.26 -13.86 15.85
CA GLU A 8 0.15 -14.35 16.67
C GLU A 8 -1.04 -14.69 15.75
N ASP A 9 -1.61 -15.89 15.91
CA ASP A 9 -2.69 -16.47 15.09
C ASP A 9 -4.09 -15.86 15.39
N ASP A 10 -4.18 -14.77 16.15
CA ASP A 10 -5.46 -14.22 16.61
C ASP A 10 -5.89 -12.97 15.82
N HIS A 11 -6.94 -13.19 15.02
CA HIS A 11 -7.71 -12.23 14.20
C HIS A 11 -7.16 -11.87 12.84
N LEU A 12 -7.82 -12.35 11.78
CA LEU A 12 -8.19 -11.51 10.62
C LEU A 12 -9.46 -12.06 9.95
N GLY A 13 -10.64 -11.62 10.41
CA GLY A 13 -11.88 -11.72 9.61
C GLY A 13 -13.08 -12.49 10.17
N THR A 14 -13.44 -12.34 11.46
CA THR A 14 -14.86 -12.44 11.84
C THR A 14 -15.33 -11.10 12.38
N VAL A 15 -16.51 -10.68 11.95
CA VAL A 15 -17.14 -9.40 12.29
C VAL A 15 -17.37 -9.33 13.81
N GLY A 16 -16.38 -8.84 14.55
CA GLY A 16 -16.43 -8.68 15.99
C GLY A 16 -16.65 -7.22 16.37
N LYS A 17 -17.87 -6.88 16.80
CA LYS A 17 -18.14 -5.63 17.52
C LYS A 17 -17.40 -5.68 18.87
N GLY A 18 -16.27 -4.99 18.98
CA GLY A 18 -15.51 -4.82 20.23
C GLY A 18 -15.09 -3.35 20.42
N PRO A 19 -14.89 -2.88 21.67
CA PRO A 19 -14.94 -1.46 21.99
C PRO A 19 -13.68 -0.72 21.54
N ILE A 20 -13.91 0.49 21.05
CA ILE A 20 -12.90 1.51 20.71
C ILE A 20 -12.01 1.75 21.94
N SER A 21 -10.75 1.33 21.88
CA SER A 21 -9.75 1.66 22.89
C SER A 21 -8.93 2.86 22.43
N ASN A 22 -8.76 3.82 23.35
CA ASN A 22 -8.04 5.07 23.16
C ASN A 22 -6.59 4.94 23.68
N LYS A 23 -5.68 5.64 22.99
CA LYS A 23 -4.30 6.06 23.37
C LYS A 23 -3.16 5.08 23.05
N GLY A 24 -2.33 5.45 22.07
CA GLY A 24 -0.91 5.08 22.03
C GLY A 24 -0.28 4.88 20.66
N ASP A 25 -1.03 4.34 19.70
CA ASP A 25 -0.54 4.00 18.35
C ASP A 25 -1.29 4.92 17.38
N GLY A 26 -0.61 5.66 16.50
CA GLY A 26 -1.31 6.51 15.53
C GLY A 26 -2.15 5.61 14.60
N PRO A 27 -3.49 5.64 14.67
CA PRO A 27 -4.30 4.82 13.78
C PRO A 27 -4.18 5.37 12.36
N ILE A 28 -4.19 4.49 11.35
CA ILE A 28 -4.63 4.86 10.00
C ILE A 28 -5.85 5.75 10.17
N SER A 29 -5.84 6.94 9.57
CA SER A 29 -6.99 7.83 9.75
C SER A 29 -8.25 7.08 9.35
N LEU A 30 -9.37 7.27 10.05
CA LEU A 30 -10.62 6.56 9.74
C LEU A 30 -10.99 6.68 8.23
N THR A 31 -10.51 7.75 7.59
CA THR A 31 -10.66 8.01 6.17
C THR A 31 -9.73 7.16 5.29
N GLU A 32 -8.43 7.04 5.63
CA GLU A 32 -7.49 6.14 4.93
C GLU A 32 -7.92 4.67 5.08
N LYS A 33 -8.41 4.26 6.26
CA LYS A 33 -8.95 2.91 6.47
C LYS A 33 -10.14 2.64 5.57
N ARG A 34 -11.06 3.62 5.44
CA ARG A 34 -12.20 3.51 4.50
C ARG A 34 -11.73 3.44 3.06
N LEU A 35 -10.68 4.18 2.71
CA LEU A 35 -10.07 4.11 1.38
C LEU A 35 -9.45 2.74 1.12
N ALA A 36 -8.71 2.17 2.08
CA ALA A 36 -8.14 0.83 1.98
C ALA A 36 -9.22 -0.22 1.74
N ILE A 37 -10.29 -0.22 2.56
CA ILE A 37 -11.43 -1.13 2.38
C ILE A 37 -12.10 -0.94 1.02
N ALA A 38 -12.31 0.32 0.60
CA ALA A 38 -12.92 0.61 -0.69
C ALA A 38 -12.07 0.06 -1.84
N ILE A 39 -10.75 0.29 -1.82
CA ILE A 39 -9.81 -0.22 -2.83
C ILE A 39 -9.74 -1.76 -2.79
N TRP A 40 -9.62 -2.35 -1.60
CA TRP A 40 -9.55 -3.80 -1.42
C TRP A 40 -10.79 -4.51 -1.98
N ASN A 41 -11.99 -3.91 -1.86
CA ASN A 41 -13.22 -4.47 -2.41
C ASN A 41 -13.24 -4.55 -3.95
N TYR A 42 -12.32 -3.88 -4.67
CA TYR A 42 -12.17 -4.08 -6.11
C TYR A 42 -11.44 -5.38 -6.47
N GLU A 43 -10.83 -6.06 -5.50
CA GLU A 43 -10.04 -7.29 -5.62
C GLU A 43 -8.74 -7.16 -6.44
N LYS A 44 -8.72 -6.24 -7.41
CA LYS A 44 -7.60 -5.96 -8.28
C LYS A 44 -7.53 -4.48 -8.68
N LEU A 45 -6.30 -4.01 -8.87
CA LEU A 45 -5.96 -2.73 -9.48
C LEU A 45 -5.30 -3.00 -10.83
N THR A 46 -5.68 -2.27 -11.88
CA THR A 46 -4.87 -2.22 -13.09
C THR A 46 -3.93 -1.05 -12.99
N LEU A 47 -2.63 -1.33 -13.09
CA LEU A 47 -1.60 -0.31 -13.09
C LEU A 47 -1.21 0.00 -14.54
N PRO A 48 -0.75 1.23 -14.84
CA PRO A 48 -0.33 1.65 -16.17
C PRO A 48 1.03 1.08 -16.58
N CYS A 49 1.83 0.57 -15.64
CA CYS A 49 3.19 0.06 -15.86
C CYS A 49 3.23 -1.44 -16.21
N GLU A 50 4.41 -1.94 -16.58
CA GLU A 50 4.79 -3.26 -17.16
C GLU A 50 4.27 -4.56 -16.49
N HIS A 51 3.37 -4.49 -15.51
CA HIS A 51 3.11 -5.57 -14.58
C HIS A 51 1.66 -6.05 -14.55
N GLY A 52 0.83 -5.58 -15.48
CA GLY A 52 -0.55 -6.05 -15.64
C GLY A 52 -1.43 -5.63 -14.46
N PHE A 53 -2.08 -6.60 -13.82
CA PHE A 53 -2.93 -6.38 -12.66
C PHE A 53 -2.15 -6.61 -11.36
N ILE A 54 -2.57 -5.88 -10.32
CA ILE A 54 -2.24 -6.18 -8.93
C ILE A 54 -3.48 -6.68 -8.25
N ARG A 55 -3.37 -7.86 -7.67
CA ARG A 55 -4.38 -8.48 -6.83
C ARG A 55 -4.21 -8.00 -5.40
N LEU A 56 -5.31 -7.89 -4.67
CA LEU A 56 -5.36 -7.39 -3.30
C LEU A 56 -5.77 -8.51 -2.35
N PRO A 57 -4.82 -9.38 -1.94
CA PRO A 57 -5.10 -10.47 -1.01
C PRO A 57 -5.58 -9.99 0.36
N ASP A 58 -5.09 -8.85 0.86
CA ASP A 58 -5.36 -8.40 2.23
C ASP A 58 -5.31 -6.87 2.36
N TYR A 59 -5.88 -6.36 3.45
CA TYR A 59 -5.83 -4.95 3.86
C TYR A 59 -5.60 -4.87 5.38
N GLU A 60 -4.99 -3.78 5.87
CA GLU A 60 -4.53 -3.68 7.27
C GLU A 60 -3.69 -4.91 7.67
N PHE A 61 -2.79 -5.31 6.77
CA PHE A 61 -2.02 -6.54 6.94
C PHE A 61 -1.04 -6.38 8.12
N PRO A 62 -1.20 -7.17 9.20
CA PRO A 62 -0.42 -6.99 10.41
C PRO A 62 1.00 -7.44 10.19
N LEU A 63 1.95 -6.57 10.54
CA LEU A 63 3.38 -6.88 10.54
C LEU A 63 3.92 -7.24 11.93
N ARG A 64 3.05 -7.20 12.94
CA ARG A 64 3.40 -7.45 14.34
C ARG A 64 3.54 -8.94 14.59
N ALA A 65 4.63 -9.30 15.25
CA ALA A 65 4.90 -10.69 15.57
C ALA A 65 4.28 -11.16 16.86
N THR A 66 4.24 -10.23 17.81
CA THR A 66 3.75 -10.41 19.15
C THR A 66 3.01 -9.15 19.59
N GLY A 67 2.20 -9.24 20.64
CA GLY A 67 1.59 -8.07 21.27
C GLY A 67 2.59 -7.02 21.80
N TYR A 68 3.90 -7.29 21.81
CA TYR A 68 4.95 -6.33 22.18
C TYR A 68 5.46 -5.48 21.01
N ASP A 69 5.19 -5.89 19.77
CA ASP A 69 5.65 -5.20 18.55
C ASP A 69 4.72 -4.06 18.14
N LYS A 70 4.11 -3.38 19.11
CA LYS A 70 3.05 -2.41 18.85
C LYS A 70 3.47 -1.25 17.95
N ALA A 71 4.76 -0.93 17.91
CA ALA A 71 5.29 0.15 17.09
C ALA A 71 5.54 -0.25 15.62
N ILE A 72 5.38 -1.52 15.24
CA ILE A 72 5.65 -1.96 13.85
C ILE A 72 4.57 -1.49 12.89
N GLY A 73 3.29 -1.43 13.30
CA GLY A 73 2.20 -1.02 12.41
C GLY A 73 1.64 -2.15 11.53
N GLU A 74 0.88 -1.74 10.52
CA GLU A 74 0.14 -2.59 9.57
C GLU A 74 0.35 -2.02 8.16
N VAL A 75 0.35 -2.88 7.14
CA VAL A 75 0.35 -2.39 5.74
C VAL A 75 -1.09 -2.10 5.34
N ASP A 76 -1.36 -0.89 4.85
CA ASP A 76 -2.72 -0.50 4.43
C ASP A 76 -3.32 -1.49 3.44
N LEU A 77 -2.56 -1.86 2.41
CA LEU A 77 -2.93 -2.84 1.40
C LEU A 77 -1.74 -3.74 1.05
N LEU A 78 -1.94 -5.05 1.14
CA LEU A 78 -1.00 -6.01 0.59
C LEU A 78 -1.41 -6.30 -0.86
N GLY A 79 -0.51 -6.01 -1.79
CA GLY A 79 -0.67 -6.30 -3.21
C GLY A 79 0.12 -7.53 -3.65
N LEU A 80 -0.34 -8.19 -4.71
CA LEU A 80 0.43 -9.18 -5.45
C LEU A 80 0.31 -8.94 -6.95
N THR A 81 1.46 -8.75 -7.59
CA THR A 81 1.55 -8.62 -9.04
C THR A 81 1.21 -9.92 -9.76
N ASP A 82 0.81 -9.83 -11.04
CA ASP A 82 0.57 -11.01 -11.87
C ASP A 82 1.80 -11.92 -12.02
N CYS A 83 3.01 -11.39 -11.84
CA CYS A 83 4.24 -12.18 -11.86
C CYS A 83 4.59 -12.80 -10.49
N GLY A 84 3.78 -12.62 -9.46
CA GLY A 84 3.94 -13.27 -8.15
C GLY A 84 4.78 -12.49 -7.13
N VAL A 85 5.13 -11.23 -7.40
CA VAL A 85 5.90 -10.39 -6.47
C VAL A 85 4.95 -9.60 -5.57
N LEU A 86 5.19 -9.62 -4.25
CA LEU A 86 4.41 -8.85 -3.27
C LEU A 86 4.63 -7.36 -3.43
N SER A 87 3.63 -6.56 -3.06
CA SER A 87 3.69 -5.11 -3.06
C SER A 87 3.15 -4.58 -1.73
N VAL A 88 3.93 -3.74 -1.08
CA VAL A 88 3.49 -2.88 0.02
C VAL A 88 2.81 -1.67 -0.62
N ILE A 89 1.52 -1.51 -0.38
CA ILE A 89 0.75 -0.37 -0.86
C ILE A 89 0.39 0.48 0.36
N GLU A 90 1.01 1.64 0.44
CA GLU A 90 0.77 2.65 1.47
C GLU A 90 -0.20 3.70 0.91
N LEU A 91 -1.23 4.02 1.67
CA LEU A 91 -2.27 4.97 1.29
C LEU A 91 -2.12 6.28 2.06
N LYS A 92 -2.33 7.40 1.37
CA LYS A 92 -2.48 8.70 2.03
C LYS A 92 -3.74 9.40 1.55
N TYR A 93 -4.45 10.05 2.47
CA TYR A 93 -5.67 10.75 2.12
C TYR A 93 -5.81 12.09 2.83
N MET A 94 -6.10 13.12 2.04
CA MET A 94 -6.38 14.46 2.53
C MET A 94 -7.84 14.86 2.25
N LYS A 95 -8.64 15.01 3.32
CA LYS A 95 -10.02 15.51 3.23
C LYS A 95 -10.11 17.03 3.39
N ASP A 96 -9.41 17.56 4.38
CA ASP A 96 -9.39 18.97 4.76
C ASP A 96 -7.96 19.52 4.61
N ASN A 97 -7.54 20.52 5.39
CA ASN A 97 -6.18 21.07 5.36
C ASN A 97 -5.18 20.30 6.24
N ASP A 98 -5.49 19.05 6.56
CA ASP A 98 -4.61 18.15 7.30
C ASP A 98 -4.05 17.09 6.33
N PRO A 99 -2.80 17.25 5.87
CA PRO A 99 -2.17 16.31 4.96
C PRO A 99 -1.69 15.02 5.66
N GLY A 100 -1.67 14.97 7.00
CA GLY A 100 -0.98 13.91 7.71
C GLY A 100 0.52 13.88 7.38
N ASP A 101 1.04 12.67 7.12
CA ASP A 101 2.46 12.47 6.82
C ASP A 101 2.89 13.11 5.50
N SER A 102 4.19 13.45 5.42
CA SER A 102 4.80 13.86 4.16
C SER A 102 5.11 12.65 3.26
N PRO A 103 5.31 12.86 1.95
CA PRO A 103 5.74 11.80 1.04
C PRO A 103 7.00 11.07 1.49
N LEU A 104 7.97 11.78 2.09
CA LEU A 104 9.18 11.14 2.60
C LEU A 104 8.89 10.24 3.80
N PHE A 105 8.00 10.65 4.70
CA PHE A 105 7.58 9.80 5.83
C PHE A 105 6.84 8.56 5.34
N ALA A 106 5.91 8.72 4.40
CA ALA A 106 5.20 7.61 3.76
C ALA A 106 6.16 6.61 3.09
N LEU A 107 7.18 7.11 2.40
CA LEU A 107 8.21 6.27 1.77
C LEU A 107 9.04 5.49 2.80
N VAL A 108 9.49 6.15 3.87
CA VAL A 108 10.27 5.50 4.94
C VAL A 108 9.44 4.42 5.64
N GLU A 109 8.16 4.70 5.87
CA GLU A 109 7.21 3.72 6.41
C GLU A 109 7.06 2.50 5.48
N ALA A 110 6.81 2.73 4.19
CA ALA A 110 6.69 1.65 3.22
C ALA A 110 8.00 0.84 3.04
N LEU A 111 9.17 1.48 3.14
CA LEU A 111 10.48 0.81 3.14
C LEU A 111 10.64 -0.10 4.36
N ARG A 112 10.25 0.38 5.54
CA ARG A 112 10.24 -0.43 6.77
C ARG A 112 9.35 -1.66 6.59
N TYR A 113 8.14 -1.48 6.07
CA TYR A 113 7.21 -2.57 5.81
C TYR A 113 7.75 -3.57 4.78
N SER A 114 8.34 -3.06 3.69
CA SER A 114 8.96 -3.89 2.66
C SER A 114 10.07 -4.77 3.24
N ALA A 115 10.96 -4.20 4.07
CA ALA A 115 12.04 -4.95 4.72
C ALA A 115 11.51 -6.05 5.66
N ILE A 116 10.42 -5.77 6.40
CA ILE A 116 9.79 -6.75 7.30
C ILE A 116 9.13 -7.87 6.50
N ILE A 117 8.42 -7.55 5.41
CA ILE A 117 7.82 -8.57 4.54
C ILE A 117 8.90 -9.43 3.90
N GLU A 118 9.97 -8.83 3.38
CA GLU A 118 11.09 -9.55 2.79
C GLU A 118 11.71 -10.55 3.80
N ALA A 119 11.96 -10.09 5.02
CA ALA A 119 12.53 -10.92 6.08
C ALA A 119 11.62 -12.08 6.51
N ASN A 120 10.30 -11.98 6.27
CA ASN A 120 9.29 -12.95 6.71
C ASN A 120 8.57 -13.65 5.55
N LEU A 121 9.12 -13.57 4.34
CA LEU A 121 8.41 -13.97 3.12
C LEU A 121 7.97 -15.45 3.11
N ASP A 122 8.80 -16.36 3.64
CA ASP A 122 8.46 -17.78 3.80
C ASP A 122 7.19 -17.98 4.64
N TYR A 123 7.10 -17.24 5.74
CA TYR A 123 5.97 -17.33 6.65
C TYR A 123 4.71 -16.75 6.00
N ILE A 124 4.83 -15.56 5.40
CA ILE A 124 3.72 -14.89 4.71
C ILE A 124 3.17 -15.78 3.59
N LYS A 125 4.04 -16.40 2.79
CA LYS A 125 3.63 -17.37 1.76
C LYS A 125 2.83 -18.53 2.36
N THR A 126 3.34 -19.12 3.45
CA THR A 126 2.64 -20.22 4.14
C THR A 126 1.27 -19.79 4.67
N ALA A 127 1.16 -18.60 5.26
CA ALA A 127 -0.10 -18.06 5.77
C ALA A 127 -1.10 -17.80 4.63
N MET A 128 -0.65 -17.19 3.53
CA MET A 128 -1.48 -16.94 2.36
C MET A 128 -1.93 -18.23 1.68
N ASP A 129 -1.07 -19.24 1.58
CA ASP A 129 -1.43 -20.57 1.04
C ASP A 129 -2.53 -21.25 1.88
N ARG A 130 -2.49 -21.10 3.22
CA ARG A 130 -3.56 -21.59 4.11
C ARG A 130 -4.88 -20.84 3.86
N LYS A 131 -4.87 -19.50 3.86
CA LYS A 131 -6.06 -18.69 3.56
C LYS A 131 -6.68 -19.07 2.21
N ARG A 132 -5.85 -19.38 1.21
CA ARG A 132 -6.32 -19.87 -0.10
C ARG A 132 -6.97 -21.25 0.02
N ALA A 133 -6.36 -22.19 0.74
CA ALA A 133 -6.93 -23.52 0.98
C ALA A 133 -8.29 -23.44 1.72
N ASP A 134 -8.42 -22.49 2.64
CA ASP A 134 -9.64 -22.25 3.43
C ASP A 134 -10.69 -21.41 2.68
N ASN A 135 -10.43 -21.04 1.41
CA ASN A 135 -11.26 -20.18 0.54
C ASN A 135 -11.48 -18.74 1.06
N GLU A 136 -10.70 -18.25 2.02
CA GLU A 136 -10.84 -16.89 2.58
C GLU A 136 -10.48 -15.80 1.56
N VAL A 137 -9.57 -16.09 0.63
CA VAL A 137 -9.09 -15.17 -0.42
C VAL A 137 -9.50 -15.62 -1.83
N LYS A 138 -10.52 -16.46 -1.94
CA LYS A 138 -10.98 -17.04 -3.21
C LYS A 138 -11.29 -15.94 -4.23
N GLY A 139 -10.70 -16.04 -5.43
CA GLY A 139 -10.85 -15.06 -6.52
C GLY A 139 -9.93 -13.84 -6.41
N ARG A 140 -9.40 -13.55 -5.20
CA ARG A 140 -8.42 -12.48 -4.99
C ARG A 140 -7.04 -12.91 -5.48
N TRP A 141 -6.63 -14.16 -5.27
CA TRP A 141 -5.32 -14.64 -5.70
C TRP A 141 -5.26 -16.16 -5.93
N ASP A 142 -4.71 -16.56 -7.10
CA ASP A 142 -4.49 -17.96 -7.49
C ASP A 142 -3.03 -18.25 -7.95
N GLY A 143 -2.12 -17.27 -7.86
CA GLY A 143 -0.74 -17.38 -8.34
C GLY A 143 0.23 -18.00 -7.33
N GLU A 144 1.51 -18.07 -7.68
CA GLU A 144 2.59 -18.36 -6.73
C GLU A 144 3.22 -17.06 -6.24
N ILE A 145 3.51 -16.97 -4.93
CA ILE A 145 4.36 -15.90 -4.39
C ILE A 145 5.83 -16.27 -4.64
N LYS A 146 6.54 -15.36 -5.32
CA LYS A 146 7.96 -15.47 -5.61
C LYS A 146 8.79 -14.86 -4.49
N PHE A 147 10.00 -15.40 -4.33
CA PHE A 147 11.04 -14.85 -3.46
C PHE A 147 11.75 -13.71 -4.17
N ASP A 148 11.15 -12.53 -4.09
CA ASP A 148 11.69 -11.29 -4.64
C ASP A 148 11.44 -10.14 -3.64
N LYS A 149 12.16 -9.02 -3.81
CA LYS A 149 11.98 -7.84 -2.97
C LYS A 149 10.57 -7.28 -3.15
N PRO A 150 9.83 -7.02 -2.06
CA PRO A 150 8.52 -6.42 -2.18
C PRO A 150 8.60 -5.06 -2.88
N ARG A 151 7.65 -4.81 -3.77
CA ARG A 151 7.51 -3.49 -4.40
C ARG A 151 6.90 -2.52 -3.40
N ILE A 152 7.13 -1.24 -3.59
CA ILE A 152 6.52 -0.17 -2.80
C ILE A 152 5.64 0.66 -3.72
N MET A 153 4.42 0.92 -3.27
CA MET A 153 3.46 1.80 -3.94
C MET A 153 2.94 2.81 -2.95
N LEU A 154 3.11 4.08 -3.27
CA LEU A 154 2.49 5.17 -2.53
C LEU A 154 1.28 5.65 -3.34
N ILE A 155 0.09 5.47 -2.79
CA ILE A 155 -1.14 5.88 -3.46
C ILE A 155 -1.81 6.94 -2.61
N ALA A 156 -2.05 8.12 -3.18
CA ALA A 156 -2.73 9.18 -2.45
C ALA A 156 -3.78 9.89 -3.28
N ASN A 157 -4.78 10.51 -2.63
CA ASN A 157 -5.72 11.35 -3.36
C ASN A 157 -5.05 12.62 -3.89
N ARG A 158 -5.59 13.15 -5.00
CA ARG A 158 -5.06 14.35 -5.68
C ARG A 158 -4.77 15.51 -4.73
N ARG A 159 -5.67 15.78 -3.78
CA ARG A 159 -5.53 16.88 -2.82
C ARG A 159 -4.29 16.74 -1.95
N TRP A 160 -3.93 15.52 -1.54
CA TRP A 160 -2.74 15.27 -0.76
C TRP A 160 -1.47 15.57 -1.56
N TRP A 161 -1.40 15.10 -2.81
CA TRP A 161 -0.27 15.40 -3.71
C TRP A 161 -0.15 16.90 -4.00
N GLU A 162 -1.26 17.57 -4.33
CA GLU A 162 -1.29 19.02 -4.60
C GLU A 162 -0.86 19.84 -3.38
N TYR A 163 -1.24 19.41 -2.17
CA TYR A 163 -0.80 20.09 -0.96
C TYR A 163 0.73 20.11 -0.84
N TRP A 164 1.38 18.99 -1.12
CA TRP A 164 2.83 18.91 -1.06
C TRP A 164 3.50 19.57 -2.28
N ASP A 165 2.87 19.53 -3.45
CA ASP A 165 3.37 20.16 -4.69
C ASP A 165 3.14 21.68 -4.76
N ASP A 166 2.43 22.30 -3.81
CA ASP A 166 2.14 23.74 -3.85
C ASP A 166 3.41 24.60 -3.73
N ARG A 167 3.97 24.90 -4.91
CA ARG A 167 5.13 25.75 -5.19
C ARG A 167 4.90 27.21 -4.76
N ASN A 168 3.68 27.64 -4.44
CA ASN A 168 3.41 29.01 -4.01
C ASN A 168 3.87 29.30 -2.58
N THR A 169 4.20 28.27 -1.81
CA THR A 169 4.88 28.46 -0.53
C THR A 169 6.38 28.21 -0.72
N ASN A 170 7.16 29.29 -0.82
CA ASN A 170 8.64 29.30 -0.78
C ASN A 170 9.26 28.55 0.43
N LYS A 171 8.44 27.97 1.32
CA LYS A 171 8.81 27.23 2.52
C LYS A 171 8.96 25.72 2.29
N LYS A 172 8.43 25.13 1.20
CA LYS A 172 8.45 23.67 0.98
C LYS A 172 9.64 23.17 0.14
N GLY A 173 10.38 24.06 -0.52
CA GLY A 173 11.61 23.73 -1.24
C GLY A 173 11.42 22.84 -2.47
N LYS A 174 12.51 22.45 -3.13
CA LYS A 174 12.53 21.51 -4.27
C LYS A 174 12.43 20.04 -3.83
N TRP A 175 11.56 19.75 -2.87
CA TRP A 175 11.50 18.40 -2.28
C TRP A 175 11.02 17.36 -3.29
N LYS A 176 10.16 17.74 -4.24
CA LYS A 176 9.54 16.84 -5.21
C LYS A 176 10.58 16.19 -6.12
N ASP A 177 11.47 17.00 -6.72
CA ASP A 177 12.55 16.51 -7.58
C ASP A 177 13.47 15.57 -6.78
N LEU A 178 13.92 16.01 -5.58
CA LEU A 178 14.77 15.21 -4.70
C LEU A 178 14.10 13.91 -4.22
N PHE A 179 12.78 13.93 -4.05
CA PHE A 179 12.00 12.76 -3.69
C PHE A 179 11.99 11.75 -4.84
N PHE A 180 11.79 12.21 -6.08
CA PHE A 180 11.86 11.32 -7.24
C PHE A 180 13.26 10.79 -7.52
N ASP A 181 14.29 11.63 -7.37
CA ASP A 181 15.69 11.19 -7.43
C ASP A 181 15.94 10.07 -6.41
N LEU A 182 15.46 10.24 -5.16
CA LEU A 182 15.55 9.21 -4.14
C LEU A 182 14.80 7.92 -4.51
N LEU A 183 13.62 8.00 -5.15
CA LEU A 183 12.91 6.81 -5.62
C LEU A 183 13.71 6.05 -6.69
N VAL A 184 14.39 6.77 -7.57
CA VAL A 184 15.31 6.20 -8.57
C VAL A 184 16.49 5.54 -7.88
N ASP A 185 17.15 6.23 -6.94
CA ASP A 185 18.29 5.69 -6.18
C ASP A 185 17.89 4.41 -5.42
N ILE A 186 16.73 4.38 -4.77
CA ILE A 186 16.21 3.17 -4.09
C ILE A 186 16.05 2.02 -5.08
N ARG A 187 15.52 2.30 -6.27
CA ARG A 187 15.33 1.28 -7.32
C ARG A 187 16.67 0.76 -7.83
N GLU A 188 17.63 1.63 -8.06
CA GLU A 188 18.91 1.25 -8.67
C GLU A 188 19.85 0.58 -7.66
N GLU A 189 19.97 1.16 -6.46
CA GLU A 189 20.90 0.68 -5.43
C GLU A 189 20.34 -0.47 -4.61
N LEU A 190 19.03 -0.44 -4.30
CA LEU A 190 18.39 -1.48 -3.48
C LEU A 190 17.60 -2.48 -4.32
N SER A 191 17.44 -2.28 -5.63
CA SER A 191 16.59 -3.13 -6.48
C SER A 191 15.13 -3.23 -5.97
N ILE A 192 14.66 -2.21 -5.25
CA ILE A 192 13.28 -2.13 -4.75
C ILE A 192 12.49 -1.26 -5.72
N LYS A 193 11.51 -1.83 -6.41
CA LYS A 193 10.65 -1.06 -7.31
C LYS A 193 9.72 -0.16 -6.49
N THR A 194 9.77 1.13 -6.75
CA THR A 194 8.95 2.16 -6.12
C THR A 194 8.05 2.83 -7.16
N GLU A 195 6.78 3.05 -6.80
CA GLU A 195 5.79 3.69 -7.67
C GLU A 195 4.90 4.65 -6.87
N CYS A 196 4.47 5.74 -7.50
CA CYS A 196 3.57 6.72 -6.89
C CYS A 196 2.34 6.90 -7.77
N TYR A 197 1.16 6.91 -7.17
CA TYR A 197 -0.11 7.01 -7.87
C TYR A 197 -1.06 8.03 -7.24
N THR A 198 -1.88 8.65 -8.10
CA THR A 198 -2.89 9.64 -7.70
C THR A 198 -4.30 9.07 -7.84
N ILE A 199 -5.13 9.30 -6.83
CA ILE A 199 -6.57 9.04 -6.83
C ILE A 199 -7.31 10.33 -7.15
N TYR A 200 -7.94 10.39 -8.32
CA TYR A 200 -8.60 11.59 -8.84
C TYR A 200 -10.04 11.77 -8.36
N ASP A 201 -10.76 10.69 -8.02
CA ASP A 201 -12.18 10.78 -7.68
C ASP A 201 -12.59 9.77 -6.60
N PHE A 202 -12.14 9.98 -5.37
CA PHE A 202 -12.75 9.33 -4.20
C PHE A 202 -13.82 10.26 -3.61
N SER A 203 -15.03 10.22 -4.16
CA SER A 203 -16.20 10.49 -3.34
C SER A 203 -16.43 9.24 -2.48
N GLU A 204 -16.71 9.35 -1.18
CA GLU A 204 -17.03 8.20 -0.30
C GLU A 204 -18.23 7.34 -0.80
N LYS A 205 -18.80 7.65 -1.98
CA LYS A 205 -20.00 7.06 -2.55
C LYS A 205 -19.81 6.39 -3.90
N ASP A 206 -18.86 6.79 -4.73
CA ASP A 206 -18.59 6.18 -6.03
C ASP A 206 -17.18 6.61 -6.46
N ILE A 207 -16.29 5.65 -6.73
CA ILE A 207 -14.98 5.98 -7.26
C ILE A 207 -15.09 6.12 -8.79
N LYS A 208 -15.15 7.36 -9.30
CA LYS A 208 -15.29 7.66 -10.73
C LYS A 208 -13.97 8.14 -11.32
N TRP A 209 -13.11 7.20 -11.66
CA TRP A 209 -11.81 7.47 -12.24
C TRP A 209 -11.94 8.01 -13.68
N GLU A 210 -11.59 9.27 -13.94
CA GLU A 210 -11.48 9.80 -15.30
C GLU A 210 -10.12 9.40 -15.92
N GLY A 211 -10.16 8.49 -16.90
CA GLY A 211 -8.99 8.01 -17.65
C GLY A 211 -9.32 6.84 -18.58
N VAL A 212 -9.41 7.12 -19.88
CA VAL A 212 -10.18 6.40 -20.92
C VAL A 212 -9.60 5.01 -21.30
N HIS A 213 -10.37 3.94 -21.11
CA HIS A 213 -10.99 3.08 -22.15
C HIS A 213 -11.70 1.87 -21.51
N GLU A 214 -13.03 1.86 -21.62
CA GLU A 214 -13.96 0.75 -21.38
C GLU A 214 -13.73 -0.12 -20.12
N ASN A 215 -14.39 0.30 -19.03
CA ASN A 215 -14.86 -0.52 -17.91
C ASN A 215 -13.83 -1.24 -17.02
N LYS A 216 -12.56 -0.83 -17.01
CA LYS A 216 -11.60 -1.27 -15.97
C LYS A 216 -10.71 -0.10 -15.53
N PRO A 217 -10.36 0.01 -14.24
CA PRO A 217 -9.59 1.14 -13.72
C PRO A 217 -8.22 1.14 -14.39
N VAL A 218 -7.80 2.27 -14.95
CA VAL A 218 -6.40 2.53 -15.33
C VAL A 218 -5.91 3.57 -14.34
N LEU A 219 -4.93 3.23 -13.51
CA LEU A 219 -4.23 4.26 -12.75
C LEU A 219 -3.50 5.14 -13.76
N LEU A 220 -3.98 6.36 -13.98
CA LEU A 220 -3.20 7.32 -14.75
C LEU A 220 -2.10 7.81 -13.83
N SER A 221 -0.88 7.43 -14.17
CA SER A 221 0.25 8.29 -13.90
C SER A 221 -0.11 9.68 -14.44
N ASP A 222 -0.08 10.71 -13.61
CA ASP A 222 -0.25 12.08 -14.06
C ASP A 222 0.62 12.28 -15.32
N PRO A 223 0.17 12.96 -16.39
CA PRO A 223 1.07 13.32 -17.49
C PRO A 223 2.34 14.07 -17.00
N ASP A 224 2.31 14.70 -15.82
CA ASP A 224 3.47 15.26 -15.12
C ASP A 224 4.13 14.27 -14.10
N LEU A 225 3.54 13.10 -13.84
CA LEU A 225 4.00 12.00 -12.97
C LEU A 225 3.94 10.63 -13.68
N GLN A 226 4.27 10.58 -14.97
CA GLN A 226 4.30 9.35 -15.79
C GLN A 226 5.13 8.24 -15.10
N PRO A 227 4.94 6.93 -15.40
CA PRO A 227 5.91 5.90 -15.05
C PRO A 227 7.08 6.14 -16.02
N TRP A 228 8.01 7.00 -15.62
CA TRP A 228 9.06 7.47 -16.51
C TRP A 228 9.98 6.30 -16.90
N LYS A 229 10.20 6.18 -18.22
CA LYS A 229 11.29 5.39 -18.83
C LYS A 229 12.65 5.91 -18.39
#